data_AF-A0A7S0Q1D8-F1
#
_entry.id   AF-A0A7S0Q1D8-F1
#
_cell.length_a   1.000
_cell.length_b   1.000
_cell.length_c   1.000
_cell.angle_alpha   90.00
_cell.angle_beta   90.00
_cell.angle_gamma   90.00
#
_symmetry.space_group_name_H-M   'P 1'
#
loop_
_entity.id
_entity.type
_entity.pdbx_description
1 polymer ?
#
loop_
_entity_poly.entity_id
_entity_poly.type
_entity_poly.pdbx_seq_one_letter_code
_entity_poly.pdbx_strand_id
1 'polypeptide(L)'
;LLLCGHMMRRHSRWLRALHLPSSVLGGIIGWATFALVELIPHAGELADSWFSIGWNVLPGFCTTIVFSCLFLGTPVPKASVILQSPRREHLIYGLVVVFGQYAVSSVTTECIRFADPTLNPTFSTVMPYGYAGGPVVAEAMQDLYAVDSFDYPAGDPL
;
A
#
# COMPACT_ATOMS: atom_id res chain seq x y z
N LEU A 1 -8.18 2.00 -18.76
CA LEU A 1 -8.62 1.73 -17.37
C LEU A 1 -9.23 2.95 -16.67
N LEU A 2 -8.54 4.10 -16.58
CA LEU A 2 -9.09 5.29 -15.88
C LEU A 2 -10.41 5.81 -16.46
N LEU A 3 -10.55 5.83 -17.80
CA LEU A 3 -11.81 6.22 -18.45
C LEU A 3 -12.94 5.25 -18.09
N CYS A 4 -12.66 3.94 -18.11
CA CYS A 4 -13.62 2.91 -17.71
C CYS A 4 -14.02 3.05 -16.24
N GLY A 5 -13.05 3.26 -15.33
CA GLY A 5 -13.30 3.52 -13.91
C GLY A 5 -14.16 4.78 -13.70
N HIS A 6 -13.89 5.84 -14.46
CA HIS A 6 -14.70 7.06 -14.44
C HIS A 6 -16.14 6.84 -14.92
N MET A 7 -16.32 6.12 -16.03
CA MET A 7 -17.64 5.79 -16.57
C MET A 7 -18.43 4.89 -15.61
N MET A 8 -17.78 3.90 -15.00
CA MET A 8 -18.38 3.00 -14.01
C MET A 8 -18.83 3.77 -12.76
N ARG A 9 -18.01 4.72 -12.29
CA ARG A 9 -18.38 5.62 -11.19
C ARG A 9 -19.59 6.49 -11.54
N ARG A 10 -19.67 6.99 -12.78
CA ARG A 10 -20.80 7.82 -13.23
C ARG A 10 -22.11 7.03 -13.25
N HIS A 11 -22.07 5.75 -13.62
CA HIS A 11 -23.25 4.93 -13.78
C HIS A 11 -23.77 4.36 -12.45
N SER A 12 -22.88 3.94 -11.53
CA SER A 12 -23.30 3.34 -10.26
C SER A 12 -23.62 4.40 -9.18
N ARG A 13 -24.76 4.24 -8.50
CA ARG A 13 -25.11 5.07 -7.33
C ARG A 13 -24.34 4.66 -6.07
N TRP A 14 -24.06 3.38 -5.92
CA TRP A 14 -23.31 2.81 -4.80
C TRP A 14 -21.84 3.25 -4.78
N LEU A 15 -21.17 3.21 -5.94
CA LEU A 15 -19.77 3.63 -6.04
C LEU A 15 -19.57 5.13 -5.78
N ARG A 16 -20.60 5.94 -6.05
CA ARG A 16 -20.61 7.36 -5.69
C ARG A 16 -20.82 7.57 -4.20
N ALA A 17 -21.69 6.78 -3.57
CA ALA A 17 -21.92 6.85 -2.12
C ALA A 17 -20.65 6.46 -1.33
N LEU A 18 -19.87 5.50 -1.82
CA LEU A 18 -18.58 5.08 -1.25
C LEU A 18 -17.42 6.05 -1.49
N HIS A 19 -17.62 7.16 -2.22
CA HIS A 19 -16.59 8.15 -2.57
C HIS A 19 -15.30 7.56 -3.15
N LEU A 20 -15.38 6.42 -3.84
CA LEU A 20 -14.21 5.74 -4.38
C LEU A 20 -13.55 6.58 -5.50
N PRO A 21 -12.22 6.84 -5.42
CA PRO A 21 -11.48 7.49 -6.49
C PRO A 21 -11.57 6.70 -7.79
N SER A 22 -11.61 7.41 -8.93
CA SER A 22 -11.67 6.75 -10.25
C SER A 22 -10.39 5.93 -10.54
N SER A 23 -9.27 6.26 -9.88
CA SER A 23 -8.01 5.51 -9.94
C SER A 23 -8.14 4.13 -9.30
N VAL A 24 -8.75 4.02 -8.12
CA VAL A 24 -9.00 2.76 -7.42
C VAL A 24 -9.90 1.86 -8.26
N LEU A 25 -10.99 2.40 -8.81
CA LEU A 25 -11.89 1.67 -9.69
C LEU A 25 -11.19 1.21 -10.98
N GLY A 26 -10.33 2.07 -11.56
CA GLY A 26 -9.51 1.70 -12.70
C GLY A 26 -8.55 0.54 -12.38
N GLY A 27 -7.96 0.53 -11.18
CA GLY A 27 -7.12 -0.56 -10.69
C GLY A 27 -7.89 -1.87 -10.52
N ILE A 28 -9.08 -1.85 -9.92
CA ILE A 28 -9.93 -3.03 -9.77
C ILE A 28 -10.34 -3.61 -11.13
N ILE A 29 -10.71 -2.75 -12.08
CA ILE A 29 -11.01 -3.19 -13.46
C ILE A 29 -9.76 -3.82 -14.09
N GLY A 30 -8.60 -3.19 -13.91
CA GLY A 30 -7.32 -3.72 -14.40
C GLY A 30 -7.03 -5.11 -13.84
N TRP A 31 -7.11 -5.26 -12.51
CA TRP A 31 -6.93 -6.54 -11.84
C TRP A 31 -7.91 -7.61 -12.35
N ALA A 32 -9.20 -7.29 -12.45
CA ALA A 32 -10.19 -8.20 -13.00
C ALA A 32 -9.90 -8.58 -14.45
N THR A 33 -9.41 -7.66 -15.27
CA THR A 33 -9.01 -7.97 -16.66
C THR A 33 -7.82 -8.91 -16.71
N PHE A 34 -6.80 -8.73 -15.86
CA PHE A 34 -5.65 -9.65 -15.82
C PHE A 34 -6.04 -11.04 -15.31
N ALA A 35 -6.83 -11.10 -14.23
CA ALA A 35 -7.33 -12.37 -13.70
C ALA A 35 -8.15 -13.17 -14.73
N LEU A 36 -8.92 -12.48 -15.59
CA LEU A 36 -9.67 -13.11 -16.68
C LEU A 36 -8.78 -13.56 -17.84
N VAL A 37 -7.68 -12.85 -18.11
CA VAL A 37 -6.73 -13.21 -19.17
C VAL A 37 -5.89 -14.43 -18.78
N GLU A 38 -5.52 -14.57 -17.50
CA GLU A 38 -4.83 -15.76 -16.98
C GLU A 38 -5.63 -17.07 -17.13
N LEU A 39 -6.97 -16.98 -17.19
CA LEU A 39 -7.85 -18.14 -17.42
C LEU A 39 -7.84 -18.63 -18.88
N ILE A 40 -7.28 -17.86 -19.83
CA ILE A 40 -7.22 -18.22 -21.25
C ILE A 40 -5.84 -18.78 -21.59
N PRO A 41 -5.73 -20.02 -22.08
CA PRO A 41 -4.45 -20.61 -22.47
C PRO A 41 -3.74 -19.75 -23.53
N HIS A 42 -2.44 -19.49 -23.36
CA HIS A 42 -1.57 -18.66 -24.24
C HIS A 42 -1.85 -17.15 -24.25
N ALA A 43 -2.85 -16.65 -23.52
CA ALA A 43 -3.11 -15.21 -23.43
C ALA A 43 -2.25 -14.51 -22.34
N GLY A 44 -1.81 -15.26 -21.32
CA GLY A 44 -0.95 -14.76 -20.24
C GLY A 44 0.41 -14.25 -20.73
N GLU A 45 1.06 -14.95 -21.67
CA GLU A 45 2.36 -14.51 -22.23
C GLU A 45 2.24 -13.17 -22.97
N LEU A 46 1.10 -12.93 -23.63
CA LEU A 46 0.82 -11.68 -24.32
C LEU A 46 0.50 -10.55 -23.33
N ALA A 47 -0.16 -10.88 -22.21
CA ALA A 47 -0.36 -9.91 -21.13
C ALA A 47 0.99 -9.51 -20.52
N ASP A 48 1.86 -10.47 -20.23
CA ASP A 48 3.17 -10.18 -19.66
C ASP A 48 4.06 -9.38 -20.60
N SER A 49 4.10 -9.73 -21.88
CA SER A 49 4.96 -9.01 -22.83
C SER A 49 4.52 -7.57 -23.09
N TRP A 50 3.21 -7.30 -23.09
CA TRP A 50 2.67 -5.98 -23.45
C TRP A 50 2.39 -5.08 -22.24
N PHE A 51 2.01 -5.65 -21.10
CA PHE A 51 1.61 -4.88 -19.91
C PHE A 51 2.62 -4.94 -18.76
N SER A 52 3.37 -6.03 -18.58
CA SER A 52 4.27 -6.18 -17.42
C SER A 52 5.67 -5.63 -17.70
N ILE A 53 6.19 -5.81 -18.93
CA ILE A 53 7.56 -5.38 -19.27
C ILE A 53 7.66 -3.85 -19.27
N GLY A 54 8.47 -3.30 -18.37
CA GLY A 54 8.82 -1.89 -18.28
C GLY A 54 7.83 -1.01 -17.50
N TRP A 55 6.55 -1.38 -17.45
CA TRP A 55 5.53 -0.60 -16.73
C TRP A 55 5.60 -0.73 -15.21
N ASN A 56 6.18 -1.82 -14.70
CA ASN A 56 6.36 -2.06 -13.26
C ASN A 56 7.26 -1.02 -12.56
N VAL A 57 8.13 -0.32 -13.31
CA VAL A 57 9.02 0.71 -12.75
C VAL A 57 8.31 2.07 -12.62
N LEU A 58 7.24 2.27 -13.39
CA LEU A 58 6.57 3.56 -13.48
C LEU A 58 5.95 4.05 -12.15
N PRO A 59 5.29 3.19 -11.34
CA PRO A 59 4.75 3.61 -10.04
C PRO A 59 5.81 4.16 -9.10
N GLY A 60 6.97 3.49 -8.97
CA GLY A 60 8.08 3.93 -8.12
C GLY A 60 8.66 5.27 -8.59
N PHE A 61 8.84 5.44 -9.90
CA PHE A 61 9.31 6.69 -10.49
C PHE A 61 8.34 7.86 -10.23
N CYS A 62 7.05 7.68 -10.54
CA CYS A 62 6.03 8.71 -10.29
C CYS A 62 5.92 9.06 -8.81
N THR A 63 5.99 8.07 -7.93
CA THR A 63 5.95 8.25 -6.48
C THR A 63 7.13 9.08 -5.99
N THR A 64 8.33 8.81 -6.51
CA THR A 64 9.55 9.57 -6.19
C THR A 64 9.40 11.04 -6.57
N ILE A 65 8.85 11.34 -7.75
CA ILE A 65 8.59 12.72 -8.19
C ILE A 65 7.59 13.41 -7.26
N VAL A 66 6.44 12.79 -6.97
CA VAL A 66 5.40 13.42 -6.14
C VAL A 66 5.92 13.69 -4.73
N PHE A 67 6.62 12.74 -4.10
CA PHE A 67 7.21 12.97 -2.78
C PHE A 67 8.33 14.00 -2.80
N SER A 68 9.16 14.02 -3.85
CA SER A 68 10.20 15.05 -4.00
C SER A 68 9.59 16.44 -4.11
N CYS A 69 8.50 16.59 -4.89
CA CYS A 69 7.78 17.84 -5.04
C CYS A 69 7.06 18.28 -3.75
N LEU A 70 6.61 17.35 -2.90
CA LEU A 70 6.01 17.66 -1.59
C LEU A 70 6.99 18.37 -0.65
N PHE A 71 8.28 18.06 -0.75
CA PHE A 71 9.34 18.72 0.02
C PHE A 71 9.94 19.95 -0.68
N LEU A 72 9.62 20.15 -1.97
CA LEU A 72 10.13 21.24 -2.78
C LEU A 72 9.28 22.51 -2.55
N GLY A 73 9.82 23.48 -1.83
CA GLY A 73 9.18 24.81 -1.66
C GLY A 73 9.07 25.31 -0.23
N THR A 74 9.44 24.50 0.76
CA THR A 74 9.55 24.97 2.16
C THR A 74 10.86 24.53 2.78
N PRO A 75 11.62 25.43 3.44
CA PRO A 75 12.82 25.03 4.16
C PRO A 75 12.42 24.06 5.28
N VAL A 76 13.14 22.93 5.39
CA VAL A 76 12.92 21.95 6.46
C VAL A 76 13.19 22.65 7.80
N PRO A 77 12.17 22.83 8.66
CA PRO A 77 12.36 23.53 9.91
C PRO A 77 13.23 22.70 10.85
N LYS A 78 14.05 23.36 11.68
CA LYS A 78 14.84 22.68 12.71
C LYS A 78 13.91 21.96 13.69
N ALA A 79 14.33 20.79 14.19
CA ALA A 79 13.54 19.99 15.13
C ALA A 79 13.06 20.79 16.36
N SER A 80 13.90 21.72 16.86
CA SER A 80 13.54 22.61 17.97
C SER A 80 12.34 23.50 17.67
N VAL A 81 12.21 24.00 16.44
CA VAL A 81 11.09 24.85 16.00
C VAL A 81 9.80 24.02 15.96
N ILE A 82 9.86 22.77 15.51
CA ILE A 82 8.69 21.88 15.48
C ILE A 82 8.20 21.61 16.90
N LEU A 83 9.11 21.25 17.81
CA LEU A 83 8.81 20.91 19.20
C LEU A 83 8.27 22.10 20.01
N GLN A 84 8.68 23.33 19.69
CA GLN A 84 8.19 24.54 20.36
C GLN A 84 6.90 25.09 19.74
N SER A 85 6.59 24.71 18.50
CA SER A 85 5.39 25.14 17.80
C SER A 85 4.15 24.30 18.15
N PRO A 86 2.93 24.80 17.85
CA PRO A 86 1.70 23.99 17.93
C PRO A 86 1.74 22.71 17.09
N ARG A 87 2.67 22.60 16.11
CA ARG A 87 2.86 21.41 15.29
C ARG A 87 3.34 20.20 16.10
N ARG A 88 3.86 20.40 17.31
CA ARG A 88 4.21 19.33 18.25
C ARG A 88 3.04 18.39 18.51
N GLU A 89 1.81 18.91 18.60
CA GLU A 89 0.63 18.09 18.90
C GLU A 89 0.35 17.08 17.78
N HIS A 90 0.47 17.50 16.52
CA HIS A 90 0.37 16.61 15.38
C HIS A 90 1.49 15.56 15.34
N LEU A 91 2.72 15.93 15.73
CA LEU A 91 3.85 14.99 15.81
C LEU A 91 3.60 13.92 16.88
N ILE A 92 3.20 14.33 18.09
CA ILE A 92 2.90 13.40 19.18
C ILE A 92 1.71 12.52 18.81
N TYR A 93 0.66 13.10 18.24
CA TYR A 93 -0.49 12.34 17.73
C TYR A 93 -0.06 11.29 16.71
N GLY A 94 0.75 11.66 15.72
CA GLY A 94 1.28 10.72 14.72
C GLY A 94 2.10 9.59 15.36
N LEU A 95 2.97 9.92 16.31
CA LEU A 95 3.78 8.94 17.03
C LEU A 95 2.91 7.96 17.82
N VAL A 96 1.94 8.47 18.58
CA VAL A 96 1.00 7.66 19.37
C VAL A 96 0.16 6.76 18.48
N VAL A 97 -0.31 7.27 17.34
CA VAL A 97 -1.08 6.48 16.37
C VAL A 97 -0.23 5.36 15.78
N VAL A 98 1.02 5.63 15.40
CA VAL A 98 1.93 4.60 14.86
C VAL A 98 2.21 3.53 15.91
N PHE A 99 2.62 3.89 17.13
CA PHE A 99 2.84 2.91 18.19
C PHE A 99 1.56 2.14 18.55
N GLY A 100 0.41 2.83 18.58
CA GLY A 100 -0.88 2.21 18.81
C GLY A 100 -1.22 1.16 17.75
N GLN A 101 -0.95 1.45 16.47
CA GLN A 101 -1.15 0.48 15.38
C GLN A 101 -0.26 -0.75 15.54
N TYR A 102 1.02 -0.58 15.87
CA TYR A 102 1.91 -1.72 16.14
C TYR A 102 1.45 -2.52 17.37
N ALA A 103 1.05 -1.87 18.46
CA ALA A 103 0.56 -2.55 19.66
C ALA A 103 -0.72 -3.37 19.37
N VAL A 104 -1.70 -2.77 18.68
CA VAL A 104 -2.94 -3.45 18.28
C VAL A 104 -2.64 -4.59 17.30
N SER A 105 -1.72 -4.38 16.37
CA SER A 105 -1.29 -5.40 15.41
C SER A 105 -0.63 -6.60 16.08
N SER A 106 0.28 -6.38 17.04
CA SER A 106 0.89 -7.47 17.82
C SER A 106 -0.15 -8.26 18.60
N VAL A 107 -1.08 -7.59 19.29
CA VAL A 107 -2.16 -8.26 20.03
C VAL A 107 -3.05 -9.06 19.09
N THR A 108 -3.44 -8.46 17.96
CA THR A 108 -4.30 -9.12 16.97
C THR A 108 -3.62 -10.35 16.38
N THR A 109 -2.34 -10.25 16.04
CA THR A 109 -1.55 -11.36 15.50
C THR A 109 -1.44 -12.51 16.49
N GLU A 110 -1.15 -12.24 17.76
CA GLU A 110 -1.11 -13.27 18.80
C GLU A 110 -2.49 -13.89 19.08
N CYS A 111 -3.56 -13.09 19.03
CA CYS A 111 -4.92 -13.62 19.13
C CYS A 111 -5.27 -14.57 17.98
N ILE A 112 -4.85 -14.25 16.75
CA ILE A 112 -5.05 -15.15 15.60
C ILE A 112 -4.18 -16.40 15.75
N ARG A 113 -2.92 -16.25 16.19
CA ARG A 113 -2.00 -17.39 16.44
C ARG A 113 -2.52 -18.39 17.48
N PHE A 114 -3.35 -17.94 18.42
CA PHE A 114 -4.03 -18.84 19.35
C PHE A 114 -5.03 -19.78 18.65
N ALA A 115 -5.69 -19.30 17.60
CA ALA A 115 -6.61 -20.08 16.79
C ALA A 115 -5.91 -20.83 15.65
N ASP A 116 -4.85 -20.24 15.07
CA ASP A 116 -4.07 -20.80 13.99
C ASP A 116 -2.55 -20.61 14.21
N PRO A 117 -1.86 -21.62 14.76
CA PRO A 117 -0.43 -21.55 15.06
C PRO A 117 0.48 -21.37 13.83
N THR A 118 -0.02 -21.55 12.60
CA THR A 118 0.81 -21.44 11.39
C THR A 118 1.12 -19.99 11.01
N LEU A 119 0.34 -19.03 11.51
CA LEU A 119 0.52 -17.61 11.16
C LEU A 119 1.88 -17.08 11.59
N ASN A 120 2.68 -16.60 10.64
CA ASN A 120 4.01 -16.04 10.91
C ASN A 120 3.91 -14.81 11.85
N PRO A 121 4.71 -14.73 12.94
CA PRO A 121 4.65 -13.60 13.88
C PRO A 121 5.02 -12.25 13.24
N THR A 122 5.76 -12.29 12.14
CA THR A 122 6.13 -11.14 11.31
C THR A 122 4.91 -10.45 10.69
N PHE A 123 3.74 -11.11 10.63
CA PHE A 123 2.48 -10.48 10.24
C PHE A 123 2.15 -9.23 11.08
N SER A 124 2.54 -9.23 12.36
CA SER A 124 2.35 -8.11 13.27
C SER A 124 3.07 -6.82 12.84
N THR A 125 4.17 -6.94 12.10
CA THR A 125 4.95 -5.79 11.64
C THR A 125 4.52 -5.30 10.26
N VAL A 126 3.88 -6.16 9.46
CA VAL A 126 3.40 -5.83 8.11
C VAL A 126 2.03 -5.16 8.13
N MET A 127 1.12 -5.61 9.00
CA MET A 127 -0.26 -5.09 9.07
C MET A 127 -0.33 -3.54 9.20
N PRO A 128 0.49 -2.86 10.03
CA PRO A 128 0.47 -1.40 10.15
C PRO A 128 0.79 -0.65 8.85
N TYR A 129 1.49 -1.24 7.88
CA TYR A 129 1.82 -0.57 6.61
C TYR A 129 0.58 -0.22 5.80
N GLY A 130 -0.48 -1.03 5.90
CA GLY A 130 -1.79 -0.73 5.29
C GLY A 130 -2.38 0.60 5.74
N TYR A 131 -2.06 1.05 6.96
CA TYR A 131 -2.53 2.30 7.54
C TYR A 131 -1.53 3.46 7.38
N ALA A 132 -0.23 3.18 7.36
CA ALA A 132 0.80 4.21 7.28
C ALA A 132 0.95 4.81 5.86
N GLY A 133 0.82 3.99 4.82
CA GLY A 133 0.94 4.44 3.43
C GLY A 133 0.54 3.40 2.39
N GLY A 134 -0.06 2.29 2.82
CA GLY A 134 -0.64 1.28 1.94
C GLY A 134 0.42 0.56 1.09
N PRO A 135 0.07 0.21 -0.17
CA PRO A 135 0.94 -0.59 -1.05
C PRO A 135 2.33 0.01 -1.28
N VAL A 136 2.46 1.33 -1.29
CA VAL A 136 3.75 2.02 -1.55
C VAL A 136 4.74 1.81 -0.40
N VAL A 137 4.27 1.84 0.85
CA VAL A 137 5.14 1.56 2.00
C VAL A 137 5.49 0.09 2.04
N ALA A 138 4.53 -0.80 1.72
CA ALA A 138 4.81 -2.22 1.63
C ALA A 138 5.87 -2.53 0.56
N GLU A 139 5.78 -1.91 -0.62
CA GLU A 139 6.76 -2.02 -1.71
C GLU A 139 8.15 -1.53 -1.27
N ALA A 140 8.22 -0.35 -0.64
CA ALA A 140 9.48 0.20 -0.15
C ALA A 140 10.15 -0.65 0.94
N MET A 141 9.37 -1.44 1.68
CA MET A 141 9.87 -2.28 2.78
C MET A 141 10.12 -3.74 2.35
N GLN A 142 9.90 -4.13 1.09
CA GLN A 142 10.04 -5.53 0.65
C GLN A 142 11.42 -6.12 0.97
N ASP A 143 12.49 -5.37 0.71
CA ASP A 143 13.87 -5.80 0.97
C ASP A 143 14.11 -6.08 2.46
N LEU A 144 13.37 -5.42 3.36
CA LEU A 144 13.49 -5.66 4.79
C LEU A 144 12.96 -7.04 5.18
N TYR A 145 12.03 -7.63 4.42
CA TYR A 145 11.40 -8.93 4.69
C TYR A 145 11.96 -10.08 3.84
N ALA A 146 13.04 -9.82 3.09
CA ALA A 146 13.72 -10.84 2.30
C ALA A 146 14.24 -12.01 3.17
N VAL A 147 14.62 -13.09 2.51
CA VAL A 147 15.13 -14.33 3.12
C VAL A 147 16.33 -14.07 4.05
N ASP A 148 17.16 -13.07 3.74
CA ASP A 148 18.34 -12.72 4.52
C ASP A 148 18.03 -12.00 5.85
N SER A 149 16.76 -11.65 6.11
CA SER A 149 16.33 -10.90 7.30
C SER A 149 15.21 -11.60 8.07
N PHE A 150 13.95 -11.46 7.63
CA PHE A 150 12.77 -11.99 8.35
C PHE A 150 12.18 -13.25 7.73
N ASP A 151 12.75 -13.73 6.61
CA ASP A 151 12.32 -14.93 5.89
C ASP A 151 10.79 -14.98 5.69
N TYR A 152 10.25 -13.86 5.22
CA TYR A 152 8.82 -13.68 4.93
C TYR A 152 8.64 -13.12 3.52
N PRO A 153 8.90 -13.94 2.48
CA PRO A 153 8.85 -13.50 1.10
C PRO A 153 7.43 -13.10 0.68
N ALA A 154 7.35 -12.21 -0.32
CA ALA A 154 6.07 -11.77 -0.86
C ALA A 154 5.26 -12.95 -1.42
N GLY A 155 4.01 -13.06 -1.01
CA GLY A 155 3.09 -14.11 -1.49
C GLY A 155 3.08 -15.39 -0.66
N ASP A 156 3.85 -15.46 0.44
CA ASP A 156 3.69 -16.55 1.40
C ASP A 156 2.27 -16.55 2.00
N PRO A 157 1.64 -17.72 2.17
CA PRO A 157 0.33 -17.82 2.78
C PRO A 157 0.38 -17.34 4.24
N LEU A 158 -0.69 -16.63 4.63
CA LEU A 158 -0.97 -16.28 6.03
C LEU A 158 -1.03 -17.52 6.91
#